data_AF-D7DXV7-F1
#
_entry.id   AF-D7DXV7-F1
#
_cell.length_a   1.000
_cell.length_b   1.000
_cell.length_c   1.000
_cell.angle_alpha   90.00
_cell.angle_beta   90.00
_cell.angle_gamma   90.00
#
_symmetry.space_group_name_H-M   'P 1'
#
loop_
_entity.id
_entity.type
_entity.pdbx_description
1 polymer ?
#
loop_
_entity_poly.entity_id
_entity_poly.type
_entity_poly.pdbx_seq_one_letter_code
_entity_poly.pdbx_strand_id
1 'polypeptide(L)' 'MSQPNFQGMITKELRAYALSHRDDQETFYIYVNKLNAEANWVEMPPSESVDDL' A
#
# COMPACT_ATOMS: atom_id res chain seq x y z
N MET A 1 -4.88 -6.90 -23.38
CA MET A 1 -5.92 -6.62 -22.38
C MET A 1 -5.62 -5.24 -21.82
N SER A 2 -6.56 -4.30 -21.85
CA SER A 2 -6.31 -2.94 -21.38
C SER A 2 -6.13 -2.94 -19.87
N GLN A 3 -4.91 -2.68 -19.38
CA GLN A 3 -4.69 -2.40 -17.97
C GLN A 3 -5.49 -1.15 -17.57
N PRO A 4 -6.31 -1.21 -16.51
CA PRO A 4 -6.96 -0.03 -15.96
C PRO A 4 -5.92 1.03 -15.57
N ASN A 5 -6.27 2.31 -15.65
CA ASN A 5 -5.40 3.40 -15.17
C ASN A 5 -5.39 3.44 -13.64
N PHE A 6 -4.57 2.57 -13.03
CA PHE A 6 -4.43 2.44 -11.58
C PHE A 6 -3.97 3.74 -10.89
N GLN A 7 -3.23 4.58 -11.61
CA GLN A 7 -2.71 5.85 -11.08
C GLN A 7 -3.81 6.88 -10.80
N GLY A 8 -4.91 6.84 -11.57
CA GLY A 8 -6.07 7.73 -11.40
C GLY A 8 -7.13 7.23 -10.43
N MET A 9 -7.11 5.94 -10.08
CA MET A 9 -8.10 5.34 -9.18
C MET A 9 -7.86 5.75 -7.73
N ILE A 10 -8.95 5.95 -6.98
CA ILE A 10 -8.84 6.18 -5.54
C ILE A 10 -8.43 4.90 -4.81
N THR A 11 -7.82 5.05 -3.64
CA THR A 11 -7.22 3.96 -2.86
C THR A 11 -8.25 2.86 -2.49
N LYS A 12 -9.54 3.20 -2.38
CA LYS A 12 -10.63 2.23 -2.22
C LYS A 12 -10.87 1.35 -3.45
N GLU A 13 -10.79 1.91 -4.65
CA GLU A 13 -10.97 1.17 -5.90
C GLU A 13 -9.78 0.25 -6.17
N LEU A 14 -8.55 0.74 -5.93
CA LEU A 14 -7.35 -0.09 -6.00
C LEU A 14 -7.41 -1.28 -5.03
N ARG A 15 -7.91 -1.07 -3.82
CA ARG A 15 -8.11 -2.16 -2.85
C ARG A 15 -9.11 -3.20 -3.37
N ALA A 16 -10.27 -2.76 -3.87
CA ALA A 16 -11.28 -3.68 -4.40
C ALA A 16 -10.77 -4.47 -5.61
N TYR A 17 -9.99 -3.80 -6.47
CA TYR A 17 -9.36 -4.43 -7.63
C TYR A 17 -8.29 -5.44 -7.23
N ALA A 18 -7.36 -5.08 -6.33
CA ALA A 18 -6.32 -5.98 -5.83
C ALA A 18 -6.89 -7.21 -5.10
N LEU A 19 -8.03 -7.05 -4.40
CA LEU A 19 -8.72 -8.18 -3.78
C LEU A 19 -9.36 -9.13 -4.80
N SER A 20 -9.81 -8.60 -5.94
CA SER A 20 -10.43 -9.36 -7.03
C SER A 20 -9.38 -9.96 -7.97
N HIS A 21 -8.22 -9.32 -8.10
CA HIS A 21 -7.10 -9.71 -8.96
C HIS A 21 -5.86 -9.95 -8.10
N ARG A 22 -5.92 -10.96 -7.24
CA ARG A 22 -4.80 -11.30 -6.33
C ARG A 22 -3.54 -11.76 -7.07
N ASP A 23 -3.67 -12.20 -8.31
CA ASP A 23 -2.56 -12.56 -9.19
C ASP A 23 -1.83 -11.31 -9.74
N ASP A 24 -2.51 -10.17 -9.71
CA ASP A 24 -2.01 -8.92 -10.25
C ASP A 24 -1.18 -8.18 -9.19
N GLN A 25 0.08 -8.60 -9.08
CA GLN A 25 1.04 -8.01 -8.16
C GLN A 25 1.28 -6.52 -8.45
N GLU A 26 1.18 -6.11 -9.72
CA GLU A 26 1.33 -4.71 -10.12
C GLU A 26 0.30 -3.82 -9.43
N THR A 27 -0.99 -4.20 -9.45
CA THR A 27 -2.03 -3.46 -8.72
C THR A 27 -1.73 -3.38 -7.23
N PHE A 28 -1.26 -4.49 -6.64
CA PHE A 28 -0.90 -4.53 -5.22
C PHE A 28 0.23 -3.55 -4.89
N TYR A 29 1.31 -3.53 -5.68
CA TYR A 29 2.41 -2.59 -5.49
C TYR A 29 1.97 -1.13 -5.66
N ILE A 30 1.12 -0.83 -6.66
CA ILE A 30 0.58 0.54 -6.85
C ILE A 30 -0.26 0.96 -5.66
N TYR A 31 -1.12 0.07 -5.15
CA TYR A 31 -1.94 0.33 -3.95
C TYR A 31 -1.07 0.61 -2.71
N VAL A 32 -0.07 -0.23 -2.45
CA VAL A 32 0.83 -0.07 -1.31
C VAL A 32 1.72 1.17 -1.45
N ASN A 33 2.20 1.48 -2.65
CA ASN A 33 2.99 2.68 -2.92
C ASN A 33 2.16 3.95 -2.68
N LYS A 34 0.92 3.96 -3.17
CA LYS A 34 -0.02 5.06 -2.95
C LYS A 34 -0.35 5.23 -1.47
N LEU A 35 -0.55 4.14 -0.73
CA LEU A 35 -0.69 4.18 0.73
C LEU A 35 0.56 4.72 1.43
N ASN A 36 1.76 4.32 0.99
CA ASN A 36 3.02 4.85 1.53
C ASN A 36 3.17 6.36 1.25
N ALA A 37 2.76 6.82 0.06
CA ALA A 37 2.82 8.22 -0.32
C ALA A 37 1.75 9.09 0.38
N GLU A 38 0.55 8.55 0.60
CA GLU A 38 -0.55 9.27 1.25
C GLU A 38 -0.47 9.25 2.77
N ALA A 39 -0.01 8.15 3.37
CA ALA A 39 0.12 8.11 4.81
C ALA A 39 1.33 8.94 5.24
N ASN A 40 1.09 9.88 6.14
CA ASN A 40 2.11 10.48 6.98
C ASN A 40 2.55 9.41 7.99
N TRP A 41 3.26 8.38 7.53
CA TRP A 41 3.85 7.39 8.42
C TRP A 41 4.80 8.15 9.34
N VAL A 42 4.38 8.34 10.59
CA VAL A 42 5.30 8.78 11.63
C VAL A 42 6.22 7.60 11.86
N GLU A 43 7.42 7.68 11.29
CA GLU A 43 8.50 6.73 11.59
C GLU A 43 8.74 6.80 13.09
N MET A 44 8.17 5.84 13.82
CA MET A 44 8.43 5.75 15.26
C MET A 44 9.87 5.30 15.40
N PRO A 45 10.70 6.06 16.13
CA PRO A 45 12.06 5.62 16.39
C PRO A 45 12.02 4.25 17.06
N PRO A 46 13.01 3.38 16.79
CA PRO A 46 13.12 2.12 17.51
C PRO A 46 13.07 2.42 19.01
N SER A 47 12.12 1.80 19.71
CA SER A 47 11.98 1.97 21.15
C SER A 47 13.28 1.54 21.82
N GLU A 48 14.02 2.49 22.42
CA GLU A 48 15.25 2.25 23.18
C GLU A 48 15.01 1.47 24.49
N SER A 49 13.91 0.73 24.63
CA SER A 49 13.71 -0.18 25.76
C SER A 49 14.51 -1.46 25.52
N VAL A 50 15.79 -1.38 25.87
CA VAL A 50 16.68 -2.51 26.15
C VAL A 50 16.43 -3.11 27.55
N ASP A 51 15.32 -2.74 28.21
CA ASP A 51 14.99 -3.07 29.61
C ASP A 51 14.22 -4.41 29.78
N ASP A 52 14.39 -5.35 28.85
CA ASP A 52 13.96 -6.75 29.04
C ASP A 52 15.19 -7.66 28.83
N LEU A 53 16.17 -7.51 29.73
CA LEU A 53 17.33 -8.40 29.87
C LEU A 53 17.20 -9.23 31.15
#